data_AF-A0A9E2Z286-F1
#
_entry.id   AF-A0A9E2Z286-F1
#
_cell.length_a   1.000
_cell.length_b   1.000
_cell.length_c   1.000
_cell.angle_alpha   90.00
_cell.angle_beta   90.00
_cell.angle_gamma   90.00
#
_symmetry.space_group_name_H-M   'P 1'
#
loop_
_entity.id
_entity.type
_entity.pdbx_description
1 polymer ?
#
loop_
_entity_poly.entity_id
_entity_poly.type
_entity_poly.pdbx_seq_one_letter_code
_entity_poly.pdbx_strand_id
1 'polypeptide(L)'
;MSGEEHHIQYVPESPNVGMAFVGWSAFGSLLLLALAIGGLSGIYRDVVPSRPLPAPQAFPQPRVDTGESEELRRITNAQNNKLEAWRWADSQHSMVEVPIERAMQLLAQKGADAYEPLLSSPQAALSPPTAAAERAAIRQKGASAAAPGAPSQSSEQPRR
;
A
#
# COMPACT_ATOMS: atom_id res chain seq x y z
N MET A 1 26.50 78.35 3.20
CA MET A 1 26.23 76.90 3.13
C MET A 1 25.41 76.69 1.88
N SER A 2 26.08 76.60 0.73
CA SER A 2 25.43 76.33 -0.56
C SER A 2 25.83 74.92 -0.95
N GLY A 3 24.87 74.00 -0.92
CA GLY A 3 25.09 72.62 -1.32
C GLY A 3 25.31 72.56 -2.83
N GLU A 4 26.44 72.02 -3.24
CA GLU A 4 26.67 71.59 -4.63
C GLU A 4 25.73 70.43 -4.93
N GLU A 5 24.66 70.69 -5.67
CA GLU A 5 23.85 69.63 -6.26
C GLU A 5 24.67 68.97 -7.37
N HIS A 6 25.33 67.86 -7.03
CA HIS A 6 25.93 66.95 -8.01
C HIS A 6 24.81 66.27 -8.79
N HIS A 7 24.38 66.89 -9.88
CA HIS A 7 23.56 66.25 -10.90
C HIS A 7 24.38 65.12 -11.52
N ILE A 8 24.16 63.88 -11.07
CA ILE A 8 24.66 62.69 -11.75
C ILE A 8 23.94 62.63 -13.10
N GLN A 9 24.59 63.16 -14.13
CA GLN A 9 24.08 63.14 -15.49
C GLN A 9 24.09 61.68 -15.95
N TYR A 10 22.92 61.05 -15.94
CA TYR A 10 22.74 59.70 -16.47
C TYR A 10 23.01 59.75 -17.98
N VAL A 11 24.21 59.37 -18.38
CA VAL A 11 24.57 59.15 -19.79
C VAL A 11 24.07 57.76 -20.14
N PRO A 12 23.01 57.60 -20.94
CA PRO A 12 22.63 56.29 -21.42
C PRO A 12 23.73 55.80 -22.37
N GLU A 13 24.59 54.92 -21.86
CA GLU A 13 25.52 54.18 -22.71
C GLU A 13 24.69 53.35 -23.68
N SER A 14 24.83 53.62 -24.98
CA SER A 14 24.07 52.90 -25.99
C SER A 14 24.52 51.43 -25.95
N PRO A 15 23.59 50.46 -25.77
CA PRO A 15 23.97 49.06 -25.72
C PRO A 15 24.69 48.69 -27.02
N ASN A 16 26.01 48.48 -26.95
CA ASN A 16 26.82 48.05 -28.08
C ASN A 16 26.63 46.54 -28.31
N VAL A 17 25.37 46.16 -28.49
CA VAL A 17 24.95 44.83 -28.88
C VAL A 17 24.41 45.01 -30.29
N GLY A 18 25.06 44.39 -31.27
CA GLY A 18 24.62 44.48 -32.66
C GLY A 18 23.15 44.04 -32.75
N MET A 19 22.24 44.97 -33.03
CA MET A 19 20.80 44.69 -33.10
C MET A 19 20.49 43.57 -34.09
N ALA A 20 21.32 43.41 -35.13
CA ALA A 20 21.26 42.29 -36.07
C ALA A 20 21.50 40.93 -35.40
N PHE A 21 22.44 40.84 -34.46
CA PHE A 21 22.73 39.61 -33.72
C PHE A 21 21.57 39.23 -32.77
N VAL A 22 20.98 40.23 -32.10
CA VAL A 22 19.79 40.02 -31.25
C VAL A 22 18.59 39.58 -32.09
N GLY A 23 18.40 40.18 -33.27
CA GLY A 23 17.35 39.76 -34.19
C GLY A 23 17.53 38.31 -34.66
N TRP A 24 18.76 37.93 -35.02
CA TRP A 24 19.06 36.58 -35.47
C TRP A 24 18.93 35.53 -34.36
N SER A 25 19.35 35.86 -33.13
CA SER A 25 19.21 34.97 -31.98
C SER A 25 17.74 34.79 -31.57
N ALA A 26 16.94 35.86 -31.59
CA ALA A 26 15.50 35.80 -31.35
C ALA A 26 14.81 34.94 -32.42
N PHE A 27 15.16 35.13 -33.70
CA PHE A 27 14.61 34.35 -34.79
C PHE A 27 15.02 32.87 -34.70
N GLY A 28 16.29 32.59 -34.44
CA GLY A 28 16.79 31.22 -34.26
C GLY A 28 16.12 30.51 -33.08
N SER A 29 15.92 31.23 -31.96
CA SER A 29 15.21 30.71 -30.80
C SER A 29 13.74 30.39 -31.13
N LEU A 30 13.04 31.29 -31.83
CA LEU A 30 11.68 31.05 -32.29
C LEU A 30 11.58 29.88 -33.26
N LEU A 31 12.52 29.77 -34.20
CA LEU A 31 12.59 28.66 -35.15
C LEU A 31 12.82 27.34 -34.41
N LEU A 32 13.74 27.31 -33.45
CA LEU A 32 14.02 26.14 -32.62
C LEU A 32 12.78 25.72 -31.81
N LEU A 33 12.07 26.69 -31.22
CA LEU A 33 10.85 26.43 -30.46
C LEU A 33 9.75 25.86 -31.37
N ALA A 34 9.57 26.44 -32.55
CA ALA A 34 8.60 25.97 -33.53
C ALA A 34 8.92 24.56 -34.03
N LEU A 35 10.20 24.25 -34.28
CA LEU A 35 10.68 22.92 -34.65
C LEU A 35 10.48 21.92 -33.51
N ALA A 36 10.75 22.30 -32.26
CA ALA A 36 10.56 21.44 -31.10
C ALA A 36 9.08 21.13 -30.87
N ILE A 37 8.21 22.14 -30.90
CA ILE A 37 6.76 21.98 -30.73
C ILE A 37 6.17 21.19 -31.89
N GLY A 38 6.54 21.53 -33.12
CA GLY A 38 6.05 20.88 -34.34
C GLY A 38 6.52 19.43 -34.43
N GLY A 39 7.81 19.17 -34.14
CA GLY A 39 8.38 17.83 -34.09
C GLY A 39 7.73 16.97 -33.01
N LEU A 40 7.60 17.49 -31.79
CA LEU A 40 6.92 16.78 -30.71
C LEU A 40 5.45 16.50 -31.06
N SER A 41 4.74 17.49 -31.58
CA SER A 41 3.32 17.36 -31.97
C SER A 41 3.13 16.37 -33.11
N GLY A 42 4.05 16.33 -34.09
CA GLY A 42 4.05 15.37 -35.19
C GLY A 42 4.25 13.93 -34.69
N ILE A 43 5.27 13.71 -33.84
CA ILE A 43 5.52 12.41 -33.22
C ILE A 43 4.33 11.99 -32.35
N TYR A 44 3.77 12.91 -31.56
CA TYR A 44 2.64 12.60 -30.68
C TYR A 44 1.39 12.20 -31.46
N ARG A 45 1.14 12.81 -32.63
CA ARG A 45 0.02 12.46 -33.50
C ARG A 45 0.17 11.08 -34.15
N ASP A 46 1.39 10.66 -34.46
CA ASP A 46 1.67 9.35 -35.06
C ASP A 46 1.66 8.23 -34.00
N VAL A 47 2.21 8.51 -32.80
CA VAL A 47 2.36 7.52 -31.73
C VAL A 47 1.12 7.38 -30.85
N VAL A 48 0.25 8.40 -30.76
CA VAL A 48 -0.99 8.33 -29.97
C VAL A 48 -2.18 8.14 -30.92
N PRO A 49 -2.69 6.90 -31.07
CA PRO A 49 -3.91 6.67 -31.82
C PRO A 49 -5.04 7.44 -31.14
N SER A 50 -5.63 8.39 -31.86
CA SER A 50 -6.85 9.07 -31.41
C SER A 50 -7.98 8.04 -31.39
N ARG A 51 -8.21 7.43 -30.21
CA ARG A 51 -9.34 6.53 -30.01
C ARG A 51 -10.59 7.39 -29.94
N PRO A 52 -11.51 7.32 -30.91
CA PRO A 52 -12.79 8.01 -30.76
C PRO A 52 -13.46 7.46 -29.51
N LEU A 53 -13.87 8.37 -28.61
CA LEU A 53 -14.67 7.99 -27.46
C LEU A 53 -15.96 7.35 -27.99
N PRO A 54 -16.30 6.13 -27.58
CA PRO A 54 -17.55 5.50 -28.00
C PRO A 54 -18.71 6.40 -27.57
N ALA A 55 -19.70 6.55 -28.46
CA ALA A 55 -20.90 7.32 -28.17
C ALA A 55 -21.55 6.78 -26.87
N PRO A 56 -22.17 7.65 -26.04
CA PRO A 56 -22.83 7.22 -24.81
C PRO A 56 -23.86 6.12 -25.12
N GLN A 57 -23.56 4.89 -24.72
CA GLN A 57 -24.47 3.78 -24.89
C GLN A 57 -25.53 3.84 -23.77
N ALA A 58 -26.81 3.79 -24.16
CA ALA A 58 -27.88 3.68 -23.20
C ALA A 58 -27.74 2.34 -22.46
N PHE A 59 -27.47 2.40 -21.14
CA PHE A 59 -27.40 1.21 -20.32
C PHE A 59 -28.77 0.52 -20.33
N PRO A 60 -28.80 -0.82 -20.53
CA PRO A 60 -30.05 -1.56 -20.41
C PRO A 60 -30.62 -1.35 -19.01
N GLN A 61 -31.94 -1.30 -18.91
CA GLN A 61 -32.61 -1.21 -17.61
C GLN A 61 -32.21 -2.40 -16.74
N PRO A 62 -31.95 -2.21 -15.44
CA PRO A 62 -31.60 -3.29 -14.54
C PRO A 62 -32.69 -4.37 -14.59
N ARG A 63 -32.29 -5.60 -14.92
CA ARG A 63 -33.14 -6.79 -14.90
C ARG A 63 -32.76 -7.60 -13.66
N VAL A 64 -33.75 -8.14 -12.97
CA VAL A 64 -33.52 -9.09 -11.88
C VAL A 64 -33.14 -10.43 -12.51
N ASP A 65 -31.98 -10.97 -12.14
CA ASP A 65 -31.56 -12.30 -12.59
C ASP A 65 -32.34 -13.36 -11.82
N THR A 66 -33.21 -14.08 -12.52
CA THR A 66 -34.04 -15.14 -11.92
C THR A 66 -33.22 -16.38 -11.55
N GLY A 67 -32.00 -16.53 -12.09
CA GLY A 67 -31.10 -17.66 -11.83
C GLY A 67 -30.23 -17.49 -10.59
N GLU A 68 -30.21 -16.30 -9.97
CA GLU A 68 -29.34 -15.99 -8.83
C GLU A 68 -29.56 -16.95 -7.65
N SER A 69 -30.82 -17.33 -7.39
CA SER A 69 -31.16 -18.27 -6.31
C SER A 69 -30.59 -19.68 -6.52
N GLU A 70 -30.54 -20.15 -7.76
CA GLU A 70 -30.01 -21.48 -8.10
C GLU A 70 -28.48 -21.48 -8.04
N GLU A 71 -27.85 -20.39 -8.48
CA GLU A 71 -26.40 -20.20 -8.37
C GLU A 71 -25.95 -20.10 -6.91
N LEU A 72 -26.66 -19.32 -6.08
CA LEU A 72 -26.39 -19.24 -4.65
C LEU A 72 -26.49 -20.61 -3.97
N ARG A 73 -27.49 -21.41 -4.35
CA ARG A 73 -27.64 -22.78 -3.84
C ARG A 73 -26.47 -23.68 -4.28
N ARG A 74 -26.03 -23.59 -5.54
CA ARG A 74 -24.85 -24.33 -6.03
C ARG A 74 -23.60 -23.98 -5.24
N ILE A 75 -23.34 -22.69 -5.06
CA ILE A 75 -22.17 -22.19 -4.31
C ILE A 75 -22.23 -22.64 -2.85
N THR A 76 -23.38 -22.50 -2.20
CA THR A 76 -23.57 -22.92 -0.80
C THR A 76 -23.32 -24.41 -0.64
N ASN A 77 -23.87 -25.25 -1.53
CA ASN A 77 -23.64 -26.70 -1.49
C ASN A 77 -22.17 -27.06 -1.70
N ALA A 78 -21.48 -26.37 -2.61
CA ALA A 78 -20.05 -26.58 -2.83
C ALA A 78 -19.21 -26.21 -1.61
N GLN A 79 -19.60 -25.17 -0.86
CA GLN A 79 -18.94 -24.78 0.39
C GLN A 79 -19.19 -25.82 1.49
N ASN A 80 -20.44 -26.26 1.68
CA ASN A 80 -20.76 -27.28 2.67
C ASN A 80 -20.01 -28.60 2.40
N ASN A 81 -19.97 -29.05 1.14
CA ASN A 81 -19.18 -30.23 0.76
C ASN A 81 -17.69 -30.08 1.11
N LYS A 82 -17.15 -28.86 1.10
CA LYS A 82 -15.77 -28.63 1.53
C LYS A 82 -15.60 -28.70 3.05
N LEU A 83 -16.61 -28.40 3.84
CA LEU A 83 -16.53 -28.41 5.31
C LEU A 83 -16.79 -29.81 5.88
N GLU A 84 -17.59 -30.62 5.19
CA GLU A 84 -17.99 -31.96 5.62
C GLU A 84 -16.99 -33.05 5.21
N ALA A 85 -16.09 -32.77 4.26
CA ALA A 85 -15.17 -33.75 3.69
C ALA A 85 -13.80 -33.77 4.39
N TRP A 86 -13.32 -34.97 4.67
CA TRP A 86 -11.93 -35.21 5.08
C TRP A 86 -10.98 -34.96 3.91
N ARG A 87 -9.91 -34.19 4.14
CA ARG A 87 -8.85 -34.00 3.14
C ARG A 87 -7.48 -33.90 3.79
N TRP A 88 -6.43 -34.08 3.01
CA TRP A 88 -5.07 -33.78 3.44
C TRP A 88 -4.84 -32.27 3.37
N ALA A 89 -4.35 -31.69 4.45
CA ALA A 89 -4.00 -30.27 4.52
C ALA A 89 -2.63 -29.99 3.90
N ASP A 90 -1.76 -31.00 3.81
CA ASP A 90 -0.43 -30.91 3.21
C ASP A 90 -0.24 -31.95 2.10
N SER A 91 0.49 -31.55 1.06
CA SER A 91 0.94 -32.38 -0.06
C SER A 91 1.75 -33.60 0.37
N GLN A 92 2.49 -33.50 1.48
CA GLN A 92 3.28 -34.60 2.03
C GLN A 92 2.44 -35.57 2.88
N HIS A 93 1.11 -35.40 2.91
CA HIS A 93 0.18 -36.23 3.69
C HIS A 93 0.55 -36.31 5.19
N SER A 94 1.14 -35.23 5.71
CA SER A 94 1.60 -35.14 7.10
C SER A 94 0.52 -34.62 8.06
N MET A 95 -0.48 -33.92 7.52
CA MET A 95 -1.52 -33.22 8.27
C MET A 95 -2.89 -33.45 7.61
N VAL A 96 -3.88 -33.85 8.40
CA VAL A 96 -5.26 -34.07 7.94
C VAL A 96 -6.17 -32.91 8.35
N GLU A 97 -7.00 -32.45 7.42
CA GLU A 97 -8.10 -31.53 7.68
C GLU A 97 -9.31 -32.34 8.13
N VAL A 98 -9.74 -32.10 9.36
CA VAL A 98 -10.88 -32.75 10.02
C VAL A 98 -12.14 -31.95 9.69
N PRO A 99 -13.26 -32.58 9.28
CA PRO A 99 -14.55 -31.91 9.11
C PRO A 99 -14.97 -31.18 10.38
N ILE A 100 -15.59 -30.01 10.22
CA ILE A 100 -15.84 -29.10 11.33
C ILE A 100 -16.76 -29.73 12.40
N GLU A 101 -17.76 -30.52 11.99
CA GLU A 101 -18.65 -31.24 12.90
C GLU A 101 -17.85 -32.23 13.76
N ARG A 102 -16.89 -32.92 13.17
CA ARG A 102 -16.06 -33.87 13.90
C ARG A 102 -15.05 -33.15 14.78
N ALA A 103 -14.47 -32.06 14.32
CA ALA A 103 -13.59 -31.22 15.13
C ALA A 103 -14.32 -30.71 16.38
N MET A 104 -15.55 -30.21 16.24
CA MET A 104 -16.38 -29.79 17.36
C MET A 104 -16.68 -30.94 18.32
N GLN A 105 -17.00 -32.14 17.82
CA GLN A 105 -17.24 -33.30 18.67
C GLN A 105 -15.99 -33.71 19.45
N LEU A 106 -14.81 -33.68 18.81
CA LEU A 106 -13.53 -33.99 19.47
C LEU A 106 -13.20 -32.94 20.53
N LEU A 107 -13.46 -31.66 20.24
CA LEU A 107 -13.29 -30.57 21.19
C LEU A 107 -14.21 -30.72 22.41
N ALA A 108 -15.50 -31.03 22.17
CA ALA A 108 -16.47 -31.26 23.23
C ALA A 108 -16.13 -32.48 24.09
N GLN A 109 -15.61 -33.55 23.48
CA GLN A 109 -15.13 -34.74 24.20
C GLN A 109 -13.91 -34.43 25.07
N LYS A 110 -13.00 -33.56 24.61
CA LYS A 110 -11.78 -33.20 25.32
C LYS A 110 -12.00 -32.14 26.41
N GLY A 111 -13.09 -31.38 26.34
CA GLY A 111 -13.51 -30.46 27.41
C GLY A 111 -12.47 -29.37 27.71
N ALA A 112 -12.20 -29.08 28.98
CA ALA A 112 -11.25 -28.04 29.39
C ALA A 112 -9.81 -28.32 28.91
N ASP A 113 -9.42 -29.59 28.84
CA ASP A 113 -8.10 -30.02 28.36
C ASP A 113 -7.88 -29.69 26.88
N ALA A 114 -8.95 -29.37 26.14
CA ALA A 114 -8.86 -29.01 24.74
C ALA A 114 -8.14 -27.69 24.51
N TYR A 115 -8.13 -26.81 25.52
CA TYR A 115 -7.52 -25.49 25.48
C TYR A 115 -6.15 -25.44 26.14
N GLU A 116 -5.64 -26.59 26.62
CA GLU A 116 -4.28 -26.67 27.14
C GLU A 116 -3.28 -26.27 26.05
N PRO A 117 -2.32 -25.37 26.36
CA PRO A 117 -1.29 -24.99 25.42
C PRO A 117 -0.58 -26.24 24.92
N LEU A 118 -0.66 -26.49 23.62
CA LEU A 118 0.14 -27.53 22.99
C LEU A 118 1.61 -27.11 23.19
N LEU A 119 2.27 -27.71 24.18
CA LEU A 119 3.67 -27.48 24.51
C LEU A 119 4.48 -27.64 23.22
N SER A 120 4.92 -26.50 22.66
CA SER A 120 5.68 -26.37 21.42
C SER A 120 5.19 -27.25 20.27
N SER A 121 4.00 -26.97 19.75
CA SER A 121 3.60 -27.49 18.44
C SER A 121 4.62 -27.09 17.35
N PRO A 122 4.90 -27.97 16.36
CA PRO A 122 5.67 -27.63 15.16
C PRO A 122 5.13 -26.41 14.38
N GLN A 123 3.93 -25.93 14.71
CA GLN A 123 3.36 -24.68 14.22
C GLN A 123 4.27 -23.46 14.44
N ALA A 124 5.09 -23.47 15.50
CA ALA A 124 6.12 -22.44 15.70
C ALA A 124 7.21 -22.49 14.60
N ALA A 125 7.47 -23.66 14.02
CA ALA A 125 8.41 -23.87 12.93
C ALA A 125 7.82 -23.57 11.52
N LEU A 126 6.49 -23.38 11.41
CA LEU A 126 5.80 -23.02 10.16
C LEU A 126 5.55 -21.51 10.03
N SER A 127 5.91 -20.72 11.03
CA SER A 127 5.89 -19.25 10.89
C SER A 127 7.07 -18.84 10.00
N PRO A 128 6.89 -18.01 8.95
CA PRO A 128 8.02 -17.45 8.23
C PRO A 128 8.93 -16.75 9.24
N PRO A 129 10.27 -16.83 9.10
CA PRO A 129 11.22 -16.33 10.11
C PRO A 129 10.94 -14.88 10.53
N THR A 130 10.37 -14.08 9.62
CA THR A 130 9.90 -12.71 9.86
C THR A 130 8.78 -12.61 10.91
N ALA A 131 7.77 -13.48 10.90
CA ALA A 131 6.64 -13.41 11.83
C ALA A 131 7.04 -13.78 13.28
N ALA A 132 8.00 -14.71 13.44
CA ALA A 132 8.57 -15.05 14.74
C ALA A 132 9.49 -13.93 15.25
N ALA A 133 10.32 -13.35 14.37
CA ALA A 133 11.20 -12.22 14.69
C ALA A 133 10.41 -10.96 15.08
N GLU A 134 9.30 -10.68 14.39
CA GLU A 134 8.43 -9.54 14.68
C GLU A 134 7.75 -9.68 16.05
N ARG A 135 7.26 -10.88 16.39
CA ARG A 135 6.69 -11.15 17.73
C ARG A 135 7.73 -11.06 18.84
N ALA A 136 8.96 -11.51 18.60
CA ALA A 136 10.07 -11.36 19.53
C ALA A 136 10.41 -9.87 19.74
N ALA A 137 10.45 -9.08 18.66
CA ALA A 137 10.69 -7.64 18.73
C ALA A 137 9.58 -6.89 19.48
N ILE A 138 8.31 -7.26 19.26
CA ILE A 138 7.17 -6.67 19.99
C ILE A 138 7.23 -7.03 21.48
N ARG A 139 7.60 -8.27 21.84
CA ARG A 139 7.80 -8.69 23.23
C ARG A 139 8.97 -7.94 23.89
N GLN A 140 10.10 -7.78 23.18
CA GLN A 140 11.26 -7.02 23.65
C GLN A 140 10.91 -5.54 23.88
N LYS A 141 10.10 -4.96 22.99
CA LYS A 141 9.62 -3.57 23.09
C LYS A 141 8.65 -3.38 24.26
N GLY A 142 7.79 -4.36 24.53
CA GLY A 142 6.92 -4.37 25.72
C GLY A 142 7.69 -4.52 27.03
N ALA A 143 8.73 -5.36 27.06
CA ALA A 143 9.60 -5.50 28.24
C ALA A 143 10.45 -4.24 28.51
N SER A 144 10.86 -3.53 27.45
CA SER A 144 11.63 -2.28 27.59
C SER A 144 10.77 -1.05 27.91
N ALA A 145 9.45 -1.11 27.68
CA ALA A 145 8.50 -0.06 28.04
C ALA A 145 7.92 -0.22 29.46
N ALA A 146 8.13 -1.37 30.11
CA ALA A 146 7.73 -1.64 31.49
C ALA A 146 8.79 -1.22 32.55
N ALA A 147 9.76 -0.38 32.18
CA ALA A 147 10.60 0.33 33.13
C ALA A 147 10.43 1.84 32.94
N PRO A 148 9.53 2.44 33.72
CA PRO A 148 10.00 3.45 34.67
C PRO A 148 9.31 3.30 36.02
N GLY A 149 10.10 3.18 37.08
CA GLY A 149 9.60 3.21 38.46
C GLY A 149 10.24 2.13 39.32
N ALA A 150 11.40 2.45 39.89
CA ALA A 150 11.90 1.75 41.06
C ALA A 150 10.79 1.72 42.14
N PRO A 151 10.49 0.57 42.77
CA PRO A 151 9.83 0.60 44.05
C PRO A 151 10.82 1.22 45.04
N SER A 152 10.56 2.45 45.46
CA SER A 152 11.13 3.04 46.66
C SER A 152 10.93 2.02 47.80
N GLN A 153 12.03 1.41 48.23
CA GLN A 153 12.09 0.65 49.46
C GLN A 153 11.86 1.64 50.61
N SER A 154 10.61 1.85 51.00
CA SER A 154 10.29 2.42 52.31
C SER A 154 10.68 1.37 53.34
N SER A 155 11.85 1.58 53.92
CA SER A 155 12.34 0.96 55.14
C SER A 155 11.33 1.20 56.27
N GLU A 156 10.45 0.23 56.51
CA GLU A 156 9.64 0.16 57.72
C GLU A 156 10.56 -0.30 58.85
N GLN A 157 10.98 0.68 59.64
CA GLN A 157 11.88 0.55 60.77
C GLN A 157 11.09 -0.01 61.97
N PRO A 158 11.61 -1.02 62.69
CA PRO A 158 10.91 -1.60 63.83
C PRO A 158 10.98 -0.62 65.01
N ARG A 159 9.82 -0.12 65.45
CA ARG A 159 9.70 0.56 66.74
C ARG A 159 9.24 -0.43 67.79
N ARG A 160 10.01 -0.42 68.88
CA ARG A 160 9.79 -1.12 70.15
C ARG A 160 8.41 -0.87 70.74
#